data_AF-A0A540VZX2-F1
#
_entry.id   AF-A0A540VZX2-F1
#
_cell.length_a   1.000
_cell.length_b   1.000
_cell.length_c   1.000
_cell.angle_alpha   90.00
_cell.angle_beta   90.00
_cell.angle_gamma   90.00
#
_symmetry.space_group_name_H-M   'P 1'
#
loop_
_entity.id
_entity.type
_entity.pdbx_description
1 polymer ?
#
loop_
_entity_poly.entity_id
_entity_poly.type
_entity_poly.pdbx_seq_one_letter_code
_entity_poly.pdbx_strand_id
1 'polypeptide(L)'
;MVIMEQAVSLVAPAPLPAAGGAAVAVALVADAMDYGRLRAVGLLGPADYGRYLREAERQLRGIDGHGVAVHLRVLEPVDYLDYCTVRGLRPGAPAARVAYAADPQLAGEPFVYAGQRMAQLLPALVDDHLARVRLTVALAELAGRPGARAAVRVAERLYDDLLSGLGEGRHRLLLRWARAEQRQVVEHEACVAGGRRVAGERQAEAFRALLAAGLASGARGELLTASTGPARSRAAPCHTVRGWRLACGGLAPLAVEELRVLLARLPDRRAGLVRPGCGPVRIRAGFRLGRGSGVSLGAGG
;
A
#
# COMPACT_ATOMS: atom_id res chain seq x y z
N MET A 1 11.78 -10.65 26.29
CA MET A 1 11.23 -10.59 27.66
C MET A 1 11.91 -9.43 28.37
N VAL A 2 11.16 -8.63 29.12
CA VAL A 2 11.54 -7.35 29.77
C VAL A 2 11.56 -6.15 28.82
N ILE A 3 10.39 -5.53 28.58
CA ILE A 3 10.02 -4.16 29.02
C ILE A 3 8.47 -4.07 28.94
N MET A 4 7.76 -4.70 29.86
CA MET A 4 6.31 -4.53 29.98
C MET A 4 5.89 -4.82 31.42
N GLU A 5 5.95 -3.81 32.29
CA GLU A 5 5.15 -3.76 33.51
C GLU A 5 5.22 -2.36 34.14
N GLN A 6 4.08 -1.67 34.26
CA GLN A 6 3.46 -1.24 35.53
C GLN A 6 2.35 -0.19 35.31
N ALA A 7 1.36 -0.24 36.20
CA ALA A 7 0.28 0.72 36.52
C ALA A 7 -1.11 0.55 35.87
N VAL A 8 -2.00 0.04 36.72
CA VAL A 8 -3.47 -0.05 36.74
C VAL A 8 -4.15 1.33 36.74
N SER A 9 -5.29 1.51 36.04
CA SER A 9 -6.51 2.14 36.61
C SER A 9 -7.76 1.95 35.73
N LEU A 10 -8.90 1.86 36.39
CA LEU A 10 -10.24 1.49 35.95
C LEU A 10 -11.08 2.68 35.43
N VAL A 11 -12.00 2.38 34.50
CA VAL A 11 -13.28 3.08 34.19
C VAL A 11 -13.20 4.44 33.45
N ALA A 12 -14.09 4.57 32.45
CA ALA A 12 -14.38 5.69 31.55
C ALA A 12 -13.39 5.89 30.36
N PRO A 13 -13.90 6.30 29.17
CA PRO A 13 -13.10 6.33 27.95
C PRO A 13 -11.97 7.35 28.09
N ALA A 14 -10.72 6.88 27.99
CA ALA A 14 -9.58 7.78 27.94
C ALA A 14 -9.43 8.35 26.51
N PRO A 15 -9.43 9.68 26.34
CA PRO A 15 -9.14 10.31 25.06
C PRO A 15 -7.68 10.08 24.68
N LEU A 16 -7.44 9.83 23.39
CA LEU A 16 -6.11 9.86 22.80
C LEU A 16 -5.46 11.25 23.02
N PRO A 17 -4.14 11.35 23.26
CA PRO A 17 -3.50 12.66 23.48
C PRO A 17 -3.46 13.49 22.21
N ALA A 18 -3.47 14.81 22.43
CA ALA A 18 -3.98 15.83 21.54
C ALA A 18 -3.15 16.13 20.28
N ALA A 19 -3.85 16.15 19.14
CA ALA A 19 -3.81 17.26 18.19
C ALA A 19 -5.21 17.39 17.54
N GLY A 20 -6.12 18.13 18.19
CA GLY A 20 -7.39 18.61 17.62
C GLY A 20 -8.57 17.61 17.58
N GLY A 21 -9.46 17.68 18.57
CA GLY A 21 -10.77 17.00 18.56
C GLY A 21 -10.76 15.55 19.08
N ALA A 22 -11.84 15.13 19.76
CA ALA A 22 -12.03 13.72 20.10
C ALA A 22 -12.14 12.90 18.81
N ALA A 23 -11.38 11.82 18.70
CA ALA A 23 -11.40 10.90 17.57
C ALA A 23 -11.91 9.53 17.99
N VAL A 24 -12.71 8.88 17.13
CA VAL A 24 -13.22 7.52 17.33
C VAL A 24 -12.59 6.60 16.30
N ALA A 25 -12.04 5.47 16.75
CA ALA A 25 -11.53 4.43 15.87
C ALA A 25 -12.62 3.41 15.53
N VAL A 26 -12.80 3.13 14.24
CA VAL A 26 -13.78 2.18 13.73
C VAL A 26 -13.08 1.22 12.77
N ALA A 27 -13.29 -0.09 12.99
CA ALA A 27 -12.81 -1.13 12.09
C ALA A 27 -13.97 -1.61 11.19
N LEU A 28 -13.74 -1.63 9.87
CA LEU A 28 -14.71 -1.98 8.84
C LEU A 28 -14.29 -3.25 8.10
N VAL A 29 -15.25 -4.13 7.82
CA VAL A 29 -15.02 -5.31 6.97
C VAL A 29 -15.13 -4.88 5.51
N ALA A 30 -14.00 -4.87 4.82
CA ALA A 30 -13.87 -4.18 3.55
C ALA A 30 -14.23 -5.03 2.32
N ASP A 31 -14.42 -6.34 2.49
CA ASP A 31 -14.87 -7.24 1.44
C ASP A 31 -15.96 -8.23 1.90
N ALA A 32 -16.72 -8.72 0.93
CA ALA A 32 -17.87 -9.60 1.18
C ALA A 32 -17.47 -11.01 1.64
N MET A 33 -16.28 -11.49 1.27
CA MET A 33 -15.80 -12.83 1.64
C MET A 33 -15.39 -12.84 3.12
N ASP A 34 -14.63 -11.86 3.56
CA ASP A 34 -14.24 -11.70 4.96
C ASP A 34 -15.44 -11.39 5.86
N TYR A 35 -16.43 -10.64 5.35
CA TYR A 35 -17.72 -10.51 6.02
C TYR A 35 -18.40 -11.88 6.20
N GLY A 36 -18.40 -12.70 5.15
CA GLY A 36 -18.90 -14.08 5.20
C GLY A 36 -18.17 -14.93 6.24
N ARG A 37 -16.83 -14.85 6.30
CA ARG A 37 -16.01 -15.59 7.28
C ARG A 37 -16.35 -15.21 8.72
N LEU A 38 -16.39 -13.91 9.01
CA LEU A 38 -16.73 -13.41 10.35
C LEU A 38 -18.18 -13.72 10.75
N ARG A 39 -19.11 -13.70 9.78
CA ARG A 39 -20.50 -14.13 9.99
C ARG A 39 -20.58 -15.63 10.29
N ALA A 40 -19.81 -16.46 9.60
CA ALA A 40 -19.79 -17.92 9.81
C ALA A 40 -19.32 -18.30 11.22
N VAL A 41 -18.47 -17.49 11.84
CA VAL A 41 -18.02 -17.66 13.24
C VAL A 41 -18.85 -16.84 14.25
N GLY A 42 -19.99 -16.29 13.85
CA GLY A 42 -20.95 -15.62 14.74
C GLY A 42 -20.53 -14.23 15.24
N LEU A 43 -19.54 -13.59 14.61
CA LEU A 43 -19.01 -12.28 15.04
C LEU A 43 -19.75 -11.09 14.40
N LEU A 44 -20.58 -11.36 13.40
CA LEU A 44 -21.40 -10.38 12.71
C LEU A 44 -22.87 -10.81 12.71
N GLY A 45 -23.76 -9.81 12.64
CA GLY A 45 -25.20 -10.03 12.62
C GLY A 45 -25.70 -10.74 11.36
N PRO A 46 -27.00 -11.07 11.29
CA PRO A 46 -27.58 -11.86 10.20
C PRO A 46 -27.69 -11.12 8.86
N ALA A 47 -27.41 -9.81 8.83
CA ALA A 47 -27.52 -8.96 7.65
C ALA A 47 -26.64 -9.44 6.48
N ASP A 48 -27.06 -9.17 5.25
CA ASP A 48 -26.19 -9.27 4.08
C ASP A 48 -25.14 -8.15 4.07
N TYR A 49 -24.10 -8.33 3.26
CA TYR A 49 -22.98 -7.38 3.17
C TYR A 49 -23.41 -5.98 2.72
N GLY A 50 -24.37 -5.87 1.79
CA GLY A 50 -24.85 -4.57 1.32
C GLY A 50 -25.61 -3.80 2.41
N ARG A 51 -26.40 -4.50 3.23
CA ARG A 51 -27.08 -3.92 4.40
C ARG A 51 -26.09 -3.51 5.48
N TYR A 52 -25.06 -4.32 5.73
CA TYR A 52 -23.95 -3.98 6.62
C TYR A 52 -23.28 -2.67 6.19
N LEU A 53 -22.94 -2.52 4.90
CA LEU A 53 -22.30 -1.31 4.38
C LEU A 53 -23.18 -0.06 4.50
N ARG A 54 -24.49 -0.17 4.24
CA ARG A 54 -25.42 0.95 4.42
C ARG A 54 -25.55 1.39 5.88
N GLU A 55 -25.54 0.44 6.81
CA GLU A 55 -25.58 0.73 8.25
C GLU A 55 -24.28 1.37 8.73
N ALA A 56 -23.13 0.82 8.32
CA ALA A 56 -21.83 1.42 8.61
C ALA A 56 -21.75 2.86 8.06
N GLU A 57 -22.20 3.11 6.82
CA GLU A 57 -22.20 4.47 6.27
C GLU A 57 -23.08 5.43 7.09
N ARG A 58 -24.27 5.00 7.53
CA ARG A 58 -25.12 5.82 8.41
C ARG A 58 -24.44 6.15 9.73
N GLN A 59 -23.77 5.18 10.35
CA GLN A 59 -23.04 5.37 11.61
C GLN A 59 -21.88 6.34 11.44
N LEU A 60 -21.07 6.17 10.39
CA LEU A 60 -19.94 7.04 10.10
C LEU A 60 -20.38 8.49 9.86
N ARG A 61 -21.43 8.70 9.03
CA ARG A 61 -22.02 10.03 8.81
C ARG A 61 -22.60 10.62 10.08
N GLY A 62 -23.21 9.77 10.92
CA GLY A 62 -23.71 10.18 12.23
C GLY A 62 -22.59 10.74 13.10
N ILE A 63 -21.49 10.00 13.27
CA ILE A 63 -20.36 10.42 14.11
C ILE A 63 -19.69 11.69 13.55
N ASP A 64 -19.41 11.71 12.26
CA ASP A 64 -18.81 12.85 11.54
C ASP A 64 -19.67 14.12 11.66
N GLY A 65 -21.00 13.97 11.56
CA GLY A 65 -21.96 15.07 11.72
C GLY A 65 -21.98 15.70 13.12
N HIS A 66 -21.43 15.03 14.14
CA HIS A 66 -21.23 15.60 15.48
C HIS A 66 -19.86 16.28 15.64
N GLY A 67 -19.07 16.42 14.57
CA GLY A 67 -17.74 17.03 14.59
C GLY A 67 -16.66 16.14 15.23
N VAL A 68 -16.91 14.83 15.34
CA VAL A 68 -15.98 13.85 15.90
C VAL A 68 -15.20 13.20 14.76
N ALA A 69 -13.87 13.29 14.80
CA ALA A 69 -13.03 12.69 13.78
C ALA A 69 -13.17 11.15 13.81
N VAL A 70 -13.35 10.52 12.64
CA VAL A 70 -13.46 9.05 12.57
C VAL A 70 -12.23 8.47 11.90
N HIS A 71 -11.47 7.69 12.67
CA HIS A 71 -10.32 6.95 12.19
C HIS A 71 -10.76 5.56 11.76
N LEU A 72 -10.43 5.19 10.54
CA LEU A 72 -10.86 3.95 9.93
C LEU A 72 -9.71 2.96 9.79
N ARG A 73 -10.05 1.68 9.92
CA ARG A 73 -9.17 0.54 9.66
C ARG A 73 -9.95 -0.59 9.01
N VAL A 74 -9.29 -1.42 8.21
CA VAL A 74 -9.84 -2.70 7.77
C VAL A 74 -9.83 -3.69 8.92
N LEU A 75 -10.97 -4.29 9.22
CA LEU A 75 -11.06 -5.45 10.10
C LEU A 75 -10.76 -6.69 9.27
N GLU A 76 -9.50 -7.12 9.27
CA GLU A 76 -9.08 -8.38 8.64
C GLU A 76 -9.38 -9.53 9.61
N PRO A 77 -10.11 -10.59 9.19
CA PRO A 77 -10.58 -11.62 10.10
C PRO A 77 -9.49 -12.38 10.86
N VAL A 78 -8.41 -12.76 10.18
CA VAL A 78 -7.30 -13.52 10.77
C VAL A 78 -6.57 -12.63 11.78
N ASP A 79 -6.18 -11.42 11.37
CA ASP A 79 -5.49 -10.45 12.25
C ASP A 79 -6.35 -10.11 13.47
N TYR A 80 -7.67 -9.97 13.30
CA TYR A 80 -8.59 -9.67 14.40
C TYR A 80 -8.70 -10.82 15.41
N LEU A 81 -8.80 -12.05 14.93
CA LEU A 81 -8.88 -13.24 15.79
C LEU A 81 -7.56 -13.50 16.52
N ASP A 82 -6.43 -13.32 15.83
CA ASP A 82 -5.10 -13.42 16.43
C ASP A 82 -4.90 -12.32 17.48
N TYR A 83 -5.29 -11.08 17.17
CA TYR A 83 -5.28 -9.98 18.13
C TYR A 83 -6.07 -10.30 19.39
N CYS A 84 -7.30 -10.80 19.23
CA CYS A 84 -8.14 -11.16 20.37
C CYS A 84 -7.51 -12.29 21.19
N THR A 85 -6.93 -13.29 20.53
CA THR A 85 -6.25 -14.42 21.18
C THR A 85 -5.05 -13.94 22.00
N VAL A 86 -4.16 -13.17 21.39
CA VAL A 86 -2.95 -12.63 22.04
C VAL A 86 -3.30 -11.71 23.22
N ARG A 87 -4.41 -10.98 23.16
CA ARG A 87 -4.85 -10.05 24.20
C ARG A 87 -5.85 -10.65 25.20
N GLY A 88 -6.23 -11.92 25.06
CA GLY A 88 -7.25 -12.55 25.91
C GLY A 88 -8.64 -11.91 25.80
N LEU A 89 -8.95 -11.28 24.67
CA LEU A 89 -10.24 -10.63 24.41
C LEU A 89 -11.24 -11.60 23.80
N ARG A 90 -12.52 -11.45 24.13
CA ARG A 90 -13.59 -12.19 23.45
C ARG A 90 -13.89 -11.54 22.09
N PRO A 91 -13.70 -12.22 20.94
CA PRO A 91 -13.93 -11.62 19.63
C PRO A 91 -15.37 -11.13 19.40
N GLY A 92 -16.36 -11.72 20.06
CA GLY A 92 -17.76 -11.26 19.98
C GLY A 92 -18.04 -9.96 20.75
N ALA A 93 -17.15 -9.54 21.65
CA ALA A 93 -17.38 -8.37 22.50
C ALA A 93 -17.21 -7.06 21.69
N PRO A 94 -18.15 -6.10 21.77
CA PRO A 94 -17.99 -4.80 21.12
C PRO A 94 -16.68 -4.09 21.50
N ALA A 95 -16.25 -4.21 22.76
CA ALA A 95 -15.00 -3.64 23.25
C ALA A 95 -13.76 -4.20 22.53
N ALA A 96 -13.78 -5.47 22.11
CA ALA A 96 -12.65 -6.07 21.40
C ALA A 96 -12.45 -5.46 20.00
N ARG A 97 -13.55 -5.14 19.30
CA ARG A 97 -13.49 -4.47 17.99
C ARG A 97 -13.00 -3.02 18.11
N VAL A 98 -13.43 -2.32 19.15
CA VAL A 98 -12.93 -0.95 19.44
C VAL A 98 -11.44 -0.99 19.79
N ALA A 99 -11.02 -1.92 20.65
CA ALA A 99 -9.60 -2.09 21.01
C ALA A 99 -8.74 -2.42 19.78
N TYR A 100 -9.21 -3.32 18.91
CA TYR A 100 -8.52 -3.63 17.65
C TYR A 100 -8.43 -2.41 16.71
N ALA A 101 -9.51 -1.63 16.59
CA ALA A 101 -9.52 -0.43 15.76
C ALA A 101 -8.55 0.64 16.29
N ALA A 102 -8.46 0.78 17.60
CA ALA A 102 -7.65 1.77 18.30
C ALA A 102 -6.21 1.30 18.59
N ASP A 103 -5.86 0.05 18.31
CA ASP A 103 -4.56 -0.50 18.71
C ASP A 103 -3.40 0.32 18.11
N PRO A 104 -2.52 0.90 18.96
CA PRO A 104 -1.42 1.76 18.53
C PRO A 104 -0.32 1.04 17.76
N GLN A 105 -0.08 -0.25 18.02
CA GLN A 105 0.95 -1.04 17.33
C GLN A 105 0.52 -1.35 15.89
N LEU A 106 -0.79 -1.46 15.68
CA LEU A 106 -1.42 -1.50 14.36
C LEU A 106 -1.64 -0.10 13.77
N ALA A 107 -1.53 0.98 14.57
CA ALA A 107 -1.79 2.36 14.16
C ALA A 107 -0.52 3.08 13.72
N GLY A 108 -0.31 3.15 12.40
CA GLY A 108 0.38 4.29 11.81
C GLY A 108 -0.55 5.52 11.75
N GLU A 109 -0.16 6.55 10.99
CA GLU A 109 -1.02 7.71 10.69
C GLU A 109 -2.44 7.24 10.28
N PRO A 110 -3.53 7.75 10.87
CA PRO A 110 -4.87 7.20 10.69
C PRO A 110 -5.41 7.43 9.27
N PHE A 111 -6.26 6.52 8.78
CA PHE A 111 -7.13 6.83 7.64
C PHE A 111 -8.34 7.61 8.19
N VAL A 112 -8.43 8.90 7.89
CA VAL A 112 -9.50 9.76 8.42
C VAL A 112 -10.69 9.75 7.46
N TYR A 113 -11.87 9.43 7.98
CA TYR A 113 -13.13 9.59 7.25
C TYR A 113 -13.39 11.06 6.98
N ALA A 114 -13.79 11.40 5.76
CA ALA A 114 -14.08 12.78 5.35
C ALA A 114 -15.44 12.87 4.62
N GLY A 115 -16.45 12.14 5.13
CA GLY A 115 -17.83 12.22 4.62
C GLY A 115 -18.10 11.46 3.31
N GLN A 116 -17.14 10.68 2.81
CA GLN A 116 -17.29 9.95 1.54
C GLN A 116 -18.40 8.89 1.61
N ARG A 117 -18.98 8.54 0.45
CA ARG A 117 -19.88 7.37 0.34
C ARG A 117 -19.08 6.07 0.44
N MET A 118 -19.71 4.99 0.92
CA MET A 118 -19.03 3.71 1.12
C MET A 118 -18.38 3.16 -0.17
N ALA A 119 -19.02 3.37 -1.32
CA ALA A 119 -18.50 2.97 -2.63
C ALA A 119 -17.18 3.68 -3.02
N GLN A 120 -16.93 4.88 -2.49
CA GLN A 120 -15.68 5.63 -2.70
C GLN A 120 -14.68 5.35 -1.57
N LEU A 121 -15.18 5.17 -0.36
CA LEU A 121 -14.39 4.94 0.85
C LEU A 121 -13.68 3.59 0.84
N LEU A 122 -14.40 2.50 0.55
CA LEU A 122 -13.87 1.15 0.69
C LEU A 122 -12.62 0.90 -0.17
N PRO A 123 -12.60 1.22 -1.48
CA PRO A 123 -11.39 1.01 -2.28
C PRO A 123 -10.18 1.74 -1.70
N ALA A 124 -10.35 2.99 -1.29
CA ALA A 124 -9.27 3.78 -0.70
C ALA A 124 -8.78 3.21 0.64
N LEU A 125 -9.70 2.72 1.49
CA LEU A 125 -9.37 2.09 2.77
C LEU A 125 -8.65 0.75 2.57
N VAL A 126 -9.03 -0.04 1.58
CA VAL A 126 -8.35 -1.29 1.22
C VAL A 126 -6.94 -1.00 0.69
N ASP A 127 -6.81 -0.04 -0.23
CA ASP A 127 -5.51 0.37 -0.76
C ASP A 127 -4.59 0.87 0.37
N ASP A 128 -5.14 1.59 1.34
CA ASP A 128 -4.44 2.05 2.54
C ASP A 128 -3.93 0.88 3.40
N HIS A 129 -4.83 -0.06 3.72
CA HIS A 129 -4.50 -1.24 4.52
C HIS A 129 -3.42 -2.09 3.84
N LEU A 130 -3.55 -2.35 2.54
CA LEU A 130 -2.55 -3.09 1.77
C LEU A 130 -1.19 -2.36 1.75
N ALA A 131 -1.20 -1.02 1.68
CA ALA A 131 0.04 -0.24 1.78
C ALA A 131 0.73 -0.41 3.14
N ARG A 132 -0.04 -0.45 4.25
CA ARG A 132 0.52 -0.72 5.59
C ARG A 132 1.10 -2.11 5.70
N VAL A 133 0.39 -3.13 5.22
CA VAL A 133 0.89 -4.52 5.21
C VAL A 133 2.22 -4.58 4.44
N ARG A 134 2.29 -3.93 3.27
CA ARG A 134 3.52 -3.85 2.46
C ARG A 134 4.65 -3.11 3.17
N LEU A 135 4.35 -2.04 3.90
CA LEU A 135 5.35 -1.34 4.72
C LEU A 135 5.88 -2.24 5.83
N THR A 136 5.03 -2.96 6.55
CA THR A 136 5.46 -3.90 7.59
C THR A 136 6.39 -4.97 7.02
N VAL A 137 6.04 -5.55 5.86
CA VAL A 137 6.88 -6.52 5.14
C VAL A 137 8.21 -5.89 4.74
N ALA A 138 8.20 -4.70 4.14
CA ALA A 138 9.42 -4.01 3.73
C ALA A 138 10.34 -3.66 4.91
N LEU A 139 9.78 -3.22 6.03
CA LEU A 139 10.53 -2.89 7.24
C LEU A 139 11.15 -4.15 7.86
N ALA A 140 10.42 -5.27 7.90
CA ALA A 140 10.97 -6.55 8.31
C ALA A 140 12.13 -6.99 7.41
N GLU A 141 12.02 -6.79 6.09
CA GLU A 141 13.10 -7.05 5.14
C GLU A 141 14.30 -6.10 5.32
N LEU A 142 14.11 -4.88 5.78
CA LEU A 142 15.17 -3.90 5.97
C LEU A 142 15.83 -4.00 7.35
N ALA A 143 15.13 -4.56 8.34
CA ALA A 143 15.57 -4.61 9.73
C ALA A 143 16.96 -5.29 9.86
N GLY A 144 17.87 -4.61 10.55
CA GLY A 144 19.23 -5.10 10.81
C GLY A 144 20.15 -5.20 9.59
N ARG A 145 19.73 -4.76 8.39
CA ARG A 145 20.55 -4.88 7.18
C ARG A 145 21.58 -3.75 7.05
N PRO A 146 22.87 -4.07 6.79
CA PRO A 146 23.85 -3.08 6.41
C PRO A 146 23.39 -2.27 5.20
N GLY A 147 23.53 -0.95 5.26
CA GLY A 147 23.15 -0.07 4.15
C GLY A 147 21.65 0.15 3.95
N ALA A 148 20.77 -0.35 4.83
CA ALA A 148 19.30 -0.15 4.71
C ALA A 148 18.93 1.34 4.53
N ARG A 149 19.51 2.25 5.33
CA ARG A 149 19.30 3.70 5.20
C ARG A 149 19.78 4.27 3.86
N ALA A 150 20.83 3.71 3.28
CA ALA A 150 21.30 4.12 1.96
C ALA A 150 20.35 3.62 0.86
N ALA A 151 19.87 2.39 0.97
CA ALA A 151 18.91 1.80 0.04
C ALA A 151 17.57 2.56 0.03
N VAL A 152 17.06 2.99 1.18
CA VAL A 152 15.86 3.85 1.26
C VAL A 152 16.06 5.14 0.47
N ARG A 153 17.16 5.86 0.71
CA ARG A 153 17.49 7.09 -0.01
C ARG A 153 17.67 6.88 -1.52
N VAL A 154 18.24 5.74 -1.93
CA VAL A 154 18.36 5.39 -3.35
C VAL A 154 17.00 5.10 -3.96
N ALA A 155 16.13 4.35 -3.26
CA ALA A 155 14.79 4.02 -3.73
C ALA A 155 13.93 5.27 -3.94
N GLU A 156 13.99 6.23 -3.01
CA GLU A 156 13.32 7.53 -3.12
C GLU A 156 13.73 8.26 -4.40
N ARG A 157 15.05 8.45 -4.60
CA ARG A 157 15.57 9.11 -5.81
C ARG A 157 15.19 8.38 -7.09
N LEU A 158 15.30 7.05 -7.12
CA LEU A 158 14.93 6.26 -8.29
C LEU A 158 13.44 6.39 -8.61
N TYR A 159 12.58 6.46 -7.60
CA TYR A 159 11.14 6.65 -7.79
C TYR A 159 10.80 8.05 -8.31
N ASP A 160 11.49 9.08 -7.82
CA ASP A 160 11.37 10.46 -8.30
C ASP A 160 11.86 10.60 -9.76
N ASP A 161 13.05 10.07 -10.07
CA ASP A 161 13.61 10.03 -11.42
C ASP A 161 12.69 9.27 -12.40
N LEU A 162 12.14 8.15 -11.94
CA LEU A 162 11.23 7.32 -12.73
C LEU A 162 9.97 8.11 -13.11
N LEU A 163 9.28 8.70 -12.14
CA LEU A 163 8.06 9.43 -12.44
C LEU A 163 8.33 10.69 -13.27
N SER A 164 9.45 11.37 -13.01
CA SER A 164 9.88 12.52 -13.82
C SER A 164 10.14 12.14 -15.28
N GLY A 165 10.84 11.03 -15.52
CA GLY A 165 11.14 10.57 -16.88
C GLY A 165 9.95 9.92 -17.59
N LEU A 166 8.94 9.43 -16.85
CA LEU A 166 7.68 8.96 -17.43
C LEU A 166 6.77 10.12 -17.88
N GLY A 167 6.89 11.29 -17.24
CA GLY A 167 6.18 12.51 -17.61
C GLY A 167 4.73 12.55 -17.13
N GLU A 168 3.90 13.41 -17.72
CA GLU A 168 2.47 13.51 -17.37
C GLU A 168 1.69 12.24 -17.75
N GLY A 169 0.75 11.85 -16.90
CA GLY A 169 -0.18 10.77 -17.16
C GLY A 169 -0.41 9.85 -15.97
N ARG A 170 -1.01 8.69 -16.26
CA ARG A 170 -1.22 7.61 -15.29
C ARG A 170 -0.23 6.49 -15.59
N HIS A 171 0.50 6.07 -14.56
CA HIS A 171 1.56 5.09 -14.64
C HIS A 171 1.28 3.96 -13.67
N ARG A 172 1.14 2.75 -14.20
CA ARG A 172 1.15 1.55 -13.36
C ARG A 172 2.54 1.02 -13.28
N LEU A 173 2.99 0.74 -12.07
CA LEU A 173 4.28 0.20 -11.76
C LEU A 173 4.08 -1.21 -11.20
N LEU A 174 4.87 -2.15 -11.68
CA LEU A 174 4.94 -3.53 -11.19
C LEU A 174 6.38 -3.79 -10.80
N LEU A 175 6.65 -3.87 -9.50
CA LEU A 175 7.96 -4.25 -8.97
C LEU A 175 7.91 -5.73 -8.58
N ARG A 176 8.91 -6.47 -9.02
CA ARG A 176 9.06 -7.90 -8.78
C ARG A 176 10.49 -8.16 -8.38
N TRP A 177 10.70 -8.92 -7.32
CA TRP A 177 12.02 -9.45 -7.00
C TRP A 177 11.88 -10.71 -6.17
N ALA A 178 12.90 -11.55 -6.23
CA ALA A 178 12.93 -12.80 -5.48
C ALA A 178 14.25 -12.94 -4.75
N ARG A 179 14.19 -13.47 -3.53
CA ARG A 179 15.35 -13.85 -2.73
C ARG A 179 15.04 -15.16 -2.01
N ALA A 180 15.86 -16.18 -2.25
CA ALA A 180 15.60 -17.54 -1.79
C ALA A 180 14.16 -17.97 -2.15
N GLU A 181 13.38 -18.45 -1.18
CA GLU A 181 11.99 -18.86 -1.36
C GLU A 181 11.00 -17.68 -1.36
N GLN A 182 11.43 -16.47 -1.00
CA GLN A 182 10.55 -15.31 -0.93
C GLN A 182 10.48 -14.61 -2.28
N ARG A 183 9.24 -14.41 -2.77
CA ARG A 183 8.96 -13.64 -3.98
C ARG A 183 8.07 -12.47 -3.62
N GLN A 184 8.55 -11.27 -3.92
CA GLN A 184 7.79 -10.04 -3.75
C GLN A 184 7.28 -9.58 -5.11
N VAL A 185 5.97 -9.31 -5.17
CA VAL A 185 5.30 -8.73 -6.33
C VAL A 185 4.39 -7.63 -5.83
N VAL A 186 4.64 -6.40 -6.26
CA VAL A 186 3.85 -5.24 -5.86
C VAL A 186 3.43 -4.42 -7.06
N GLU A 187 2.16 -4.05 -7.05
CA GLU A 187 1.56 -3.12 -7.99
C GLU A 187 1.28 -1.79 -7.31
N HIS A 188 1.52 -0.72 -8.06
CA HIS A 188 1.29 0.66 -7.66
C HIS A 188 0.80 1.48 -8.84
N GLU A 189 -0.21 2.34 -8.64
CA GLU A 189 -0.64 3.31 -9.64
C GLU A 189 -0.21 4.71 -9.19
N ALA A 190 0.55 5.39 -10.05
CA ALA A 190 0.97 6.77 -9.86
C ALA A 190 0.32 7.65 -10.93
N CYS A 191 -0.10 8.86 -10.53
CA CYS A 191 -0.64 9.86 -11.45
C CYS A 191 0.21 11.13 -11.34
N VAL A 192 0.69 11.62 -12.48
CA VAL A 192 1.45 12.87 -12.60
C VAL A 192 0.61 13.85 -13.42
N ALA A 193 0.23 14.97 -12.83
CA ALA A 193 -0.48 16.06 -13.51
C ALA A 193 0.14 17.41 -13.13
N GLY A 194 0.38 18.28 -14.12
CA GLY A 194 1.02 19.58 -13.86
C GLY A 194 2.40 19.44 -13.22
N GLY A 195 3.12 18.36 -13.54
CA GLY A 195 4.44 18.04 -12.95
C GLY A 195 4.42 17.59 -11.49
N ARG A 196 3.24 17.38 -10.87
CA ARG A 196 3.12 16.91 -9.47
C ARG A 196 2.38 15.58 -9.37
N ARG A 197 2.66 14.83 -8.31
CA ARG A 197 1.93 13.60 -7.94
C ARG A 197 0.56 13.95 -7.40
N VAL A 198 -0.47 13.25 -7.85
CA VAL A 198 -1.87 13.65 -7.59
C VAL A 198 -2.55 12.87 -6.47
N ALA A 199 -2.01 11.74 -5.99
CA ALA A 199 -2.60 10.96 -4.89
C ALA A 199 -1.67 9.83 -4.42
N GLY A 200 -2.04 9.20 -3.30
CA GLY A 200 -1.54 7.88 -2.91
C GLY A 200 -0.18 7.89 -2.21
N GLU A 201 0.05 8.82 -1.29
CA GLU A 201 1.35 8.98 -0.65
C GLU A 201 1.77 7.72 0.13
N ARG A 202 0.84 7.08 0.86
CA ARG A 202 1.12 5.84 1.60
C ARG A 202 1.41 4.65 0.68
N GLN A 203 0.69 4.55 -0.43
CA GLN A 203 0.96 3.54 -1.45
C GLN A 203 2.33 3.75 -2.10
N ALA A 204 2.69 5.01 -2.38
CA ALA A 204 4.00 5.39 -2.90
C ALA A 204 5.12 5.13 -1.88
N GLU A 205 4.87 5.39 -0.58
CA GLU A 205 5.78 5.06 0.52
C GLU A 205 6.01 3.55 0.60
N ALA A 206 4.94 2.75 0.62
CA ALA A 206 5.01 1.29 0.64
C ALA A 206 5.79 0.73 -0.57
N PHE A 207 5.54 1.29 -1.76
CA PHE A 207 6.26 0.92 -2.98
C PHE A 207 7.76 1.26 -2.87
N ARG A 208 8.11 2.46 -2.41
CA ARG A 208 9.51 2.88 -2.20
C ARG A 208 10.21 2.01 -1.16
N ALA A 209 9.53 1.65 -0.07
CA ALA A 209 10.07 0.77 0.96
C ALA A 209 10.37 -0.64 0.42
N LEU A 210 9.47 -1.21 -0.39
CA LEU A 210 9.70 -2.51 -1.04
C LEU A 210 10.80 -2.45 -2.10
N LEU A 211 10.93 -1.33 -2.81
CA LEU A 211 12.06 -1.09 -3.72
C LEU A 211 13.37 -1.04 -2.92
N ALA A 212 13.39 -0.31 -1.80
CA ALA A 212 14.55 -0.26 -0.91
C ALA A 212 14.93 -1.64 -0.37
N ALA A 213 13.96 -2.45 0.04
CA ALA A 213 14.18 -3.83 0.46
C ALA A 213 14.80 -4.68 -0.66
N GLY A 214 14.29 -4.57 -1.88
CA GLY A 214 14.85 -5.22 -3.07
C GLY A 214 16.30 -4.80 -3.33
N LEU A 215 16.60 -3.50 -3.26
CA LEU A 215 17.95 -2.95 -3.46
C LEU A 215 18.92 -3.41 -2.35
N ALA A 216 18.52 -3.29 -1.08
CA ALA A 216 19.35 -3.67 0.07
C ALA A 216 19.62 -5.17 0.13
N SER A 217 18.71 -5.98 -0.38
CA SER A 217 18.84 -7.44 -0.42
C SER A 217 19.76 -7.95 -1.53
N GLY A 218 20.13 -7.10 -2.49
CA GLY A 218 20.84 -7.51 -3.71
C GLY A 218 20.01 -8.45 -4.58
N ALA A 219 18.69 -8.52 -4.38
CA ALA A 219 17.81 -9.40 -5.13
C ALA A 219 17.81 -9.09 -6.62
N ARG A 220 17.64 -10.12 -7.43
CA ARG A 220 17.37 -9.99 -8.86
C ARG A 220 15.87 -9.80 -9.06
N GLY A 221 15.53 -8.87 -9.94
CA GLY A 221 14.14 -8.55 -10.17
C GLY A 221 13.92 -7.61 -11.34
N GLU A 222 12.69 -7.17 -11.48
CA GLU A 222 12.25 -6.25 -12.51
C GLU A 222 11.35 -5.16 -11.94
N LEU A 223 11.48 -3.97 -12.51
CA LEU A 223 10.47 -2.93 -12.43
C LEU A 223 9.89 -2.73 -13.82
N LEU A 224 8.59 -2.97 -13.97
CA LEU A 224 7.87 -2.76 -15.21
C LEU A 224 6.89 -1.60 -15.04
N THR A 225 6.67 -0.85 -16.11
CA THR A 225 5.70 0.25 -16.11
C THR A 225 4.81 0.19 -17.33
N ALA A 226 3.55 0.57 -17.16
CA ALA A 226 2.64 0.87 -18.24
C ALA A 226 2.08 2.27 -18.04
N SER A 227 2.39 3.15 -18.98
CA SER A 227 2.01 4.55 -18.94
C SER A 227 0.90 4.84 -19.94
N THR A 228 -0.08 5.58 -19.48
CA THR A 228 -1.15 6.16 -20.29
C THR A 228 -0.87 7.65 -20.37
N GLY A 229 -0.58 8.14 -21.57
CA GLY A 229 -0.37 9.57 -21.80
C GLY A 229 -1.61 10.40 -21.44
N PRO A 230 -1.47 11.72 -21.29
CA PRO A 230 -2.60 12.57 -20.94
C PRO A 230 -3.70 12.45 -21.99
N ALA A 231 -4.96 12.45 -21.55
CA ALA A 231 -6.15 12.30 -22.39
C ALA A 231 -6.42 13.55 -23.26
N ARG A 232 -5.41 14.03 -23.99
CA ARG A 232 -5.48 15.24 -24.84
C ARG A 232 -5.96 14.93 -26.27
N SER A 233 -6.15 13.66 -26.63
CA SER A 233 -6.55 13.24 -27.98
C SER A 233 -7.84 12.42 -27.96
N ARG A 234 -8.70 12.64 -28.98
CA ARG A 234 -9.90 11.81 -29.27
C ARG A 234 -9.55 10.38 -29.70
N ALA A 235 -8.27 10.07 -29.93
CA ALA A 235 -7.82 8.71 -30.23
C ALA A 235 -7.83 7.81 -28.99
N ALA A 236 -7.99 6.50 -29.20
CA ALA A 236 -7.89 5.51 -28.13
C ALA A 236 -6.55 5.65 -27.37
N PRO A 237 -6.56 5.59 -26.03
CA PRO A 237 -5.35 5.75 -25.23
C PRO A 237 -4.32 4.68 -25.61
N CYS A 238 -3.14 5.13 -26.05
CA CYS A 238 -2.02 4.25 -26.32
C CYS A 238 -1.21 4.04 -25.03
N HIS A 239 -0.97 2.77 -24.70
CA HIS A 239 -0.22 2.39 -23.52
C HIS A 239 1.25 2.21 -23.88
N THR A 240 2.16 2.89 -23.20
CA THR A 240 3.61 2.67 -23.37
C THR A 240 4.14 1.83 -22.23
N VAL A 241 4.69 0.66 -22.56
CA VAL A 241 5.32 -0.25 -21.60
C VAL A 241 6.83 -0.08 -21.64
N ARG A 242 7.45 0.05 -20.47
CA ARG A 242 8.91 0.14 -20.27
C ARG A 242 9.32 -0.74 -19.10
N GLY A 243 10.59 -1.15 -19.08
CA GLY A 243 11.11 -2.02 -18.03
C GLY A 243 12.55 -1.71 -17.63
N TRP A 244 12.85 -2.06 -16.38
CA TRP A 244 14.16 -1.98 -15.76
C TRP A 244 14.46 -3.27 -15.02
N ARG A 245 15.72 -3.68 -15.03
CA ARG A 245 16.27 -4.77 -14.26
C ARG A 245 16.75 -4.23 -12.92
N LEU A 246 16.27 -4.82 -11.84
CA LEU A 246 16.81 -4.64 -10.50
C LEU A 246 18.05 -5.52 -10.35
N ALA A 247 19.22 -4.90 -10.25
CA ALA A 247 20.49 -5.58 -10.04
C ALA A 247 21.51 -4.62 -9.42
N CYS A 248 22.44 -5.17 -8.62
CA CYS A 248 23.60 -4.44 -8.09
C CYS A 248 23.25 -3.13 -7.38
N GLY A 249 22.15 -3.09 -6.63
CA GLY A 249 21.73 -1.88 -5.90
C GLY A 249 21.19 -0.75 -6.78
N GLY A 250 20.76 -1.03 -8.02
CA GLY A 250 20.15 -0.05 -8.91
C GLY A 250 19.16 -0.64 -9.91
N LEU A 251 18.69 0.23 -10.82
CA LEU A 251 17.76 -0.10 -11.91
C LEU A 251 18.40 0.17 -13.28
N ALA A 252 18.72 -0.88 -14.01
CA ALA A 252 19.25 -0.79 -15.36
C ALA A 252 18.14 -0.92 -16.41
N PRO A 253 18.06 -0.08 -17.45
CA PRO A 253 17.00 -0.18 -18.45
C PRO A 253 17.06 -1.52 -19.20
N LEU A 254 15.91 -2.15 -19.40
CA LEU A 254 15.78 -3.35 -20.24
C LEU A 254 15.71 -2.97 -21.73
N ALA A 255 16.35 -3.79 -22.57
CA ALA A 255 16.16 -3.70 -24.01
C ALA A 255 14.74 -4.14 -24.41
N VAL A 256 14.27 -3.70 -25.58
CA VAL A 256 12.91 -4.01 -26.06
C VAL A 256 12.67 -5.51 -26.18
N GLU A 257 13.63 -6.27 -26.71
CA GLU A 257 13.48 -7.73 -26.87
C GLU A 257 13.47 -8.46 -25.53
N GLU A 258 14.35 -8.09 -24.59
CA GLU A 258 14.33 -8.64 -23.23
C GLU A 258 12.98 -8.39 -22.55
N LEU A 259 12.46 -7.17 -22.69
CA LEU A 259 11.16 -6.79 -22.15
C LEU A 259 10.01 -7.58 -22.80
N ARG A 260 10.04 -7.84 -24.10
CA ARG A 260 9.04 -8.69 -24.78
C ARG A 260 9.04 -10.11 -24.22
N VAL A 261 10.22 -10.72 -24.05
CA VAL A 261 10.35 -12.06 -23.47
C VAL A 261 9.81 -12.09 -22.04
N LEU A 262 10.12 -11.05 -21.25
CA LEU A 262 9.62 -10.92 -19.89
C LEU A 262 8.08 -10.82 -19.86
N LEU A 263 7.50 -9.95 -20.67
CA LEU A 263 6.05 -9.76 -20.77
C LEU A 263 5.31 -11.01 -21.23
N ALA A 264 5.93 -11.85 -22.06
CA ALA A 264 5.37 -13.14 -22.49
C ALA A 264 5.41 -14.22 -21.40
N ARG A 265 6.33 -14.11 -20.43
CA ARG A 265 6.50 -15.06 -19.32
C ARG A 265 5.80 -14.63 -18.04
N LEU A 266 5.28 -13.41 -18.00
CA LEU A 266 4.36 -13.06 -16.93
C LEU A 266 3.18 -14.04 -17.03
N PRO A 267 2.82 -14.75 -15.94
CA PRO A 267 1.56 -15.49 -15.93
C PRO A 267 0.44 -14.51 -16.32
N ASP A 268 -0.72 -15.00 -16.80
CA ASP A 268 -1.83 -14.24 -17.44
C ASP A 268 -2.34 -12.96 -16.71
N ARG A 269 -1.72 -12.56 -15.62
CA ARG A 269 -1.63 -11.20 -15.11
C ARG A 269 -0.77 -10.25 -15.95
N ARG A 270 -1.11 -10.10 -17.24
CA ARG A 270 -1.20 -8.73 -17.78
C ARG A 270 -2.20 -7.91 -16.96
N ALA A 271 -3.17 -8.59 -16.32
CA ALA A 271 -4.07 -8.07 -15.29
C ALA A 271 -3.30 -7.37 -14.15
N GLY A 272 -3.16 -6.06 -14.30
CA GLY A 272 -2.40 -5.20 -13.39
C GLY A 272 -1.69 -4.15 -14.22
N LEU A 273 -0.59 -4.54 -14.87
CA LEU A 273 0.23 -3.66 -15.70
C LEU A 273 -0.56 -3.10 -16.90
N VAL A 274 -1.28 -3.96 -17.64
CA VAL A 274 -2.03 -3.57 -18.85
C VAL A 274 -3.43 -4.19 -18.78
N ARG A 275 -4.46 -3.34 -18.59
CA ARG A 275 -5.86 -3.81 -18.48
C ARG A 275 -6.30 -4.54 -19.77
N PRO A 276 -7.03 -5.66 -19.70
CA PRO A 276 -7.67 -6.26 -20.87
C PRO A 276 -8.54 -5.22 -21.60
N GLY A 277 -8.51 -5.22 -22.94
CA GLY A 277 -9.25 -4.25 -23.76
C GLY A 277 -8.66 -2.83 -23.80
N CYS A 278 -7.47 -2.62 -23.22
CA CYS A 278 -6.70 -1.40 -23.44
C CYS A 278 -6.34 -1.27 -24.92
N GLY A 279 -6.26 -0.03 -25.42
CA GLY A 279 -5.84 0.26 -26.79
C GLY A 279 -4.43 -0.24 -27.14
N PRO A 280 -3.89 0.14 -28.31
CA PRO A 280 -2.61 -0.39 -28.77
C PRO A 280 -1.47 -0.17 -27.75
N VAL A 281 -0.69 -1.23 -27.51
CA VAL A 281 0.45 -1.22 -26.58
C VAL A 281 1.75 -1.01 -27.36
N ARG A 282 2.50 0.03 -27.00
CA ARG A 282 3.86 0.28 -27.51
C ARG A 282 4.87 -0.16 -26.46
N ILE A 283 5.79 -1.03 -26.85
CA ILE A 283 6.91 -1.43 -26.01
C ILE A 283 8.10 -0.52 -26.32
N ARG A 284 8.71 0.07 -25.30
CA ARG A 284 9.92 0.90 -25.42
C ARG A 284 10.96 0.46 -24.40
N ALA A 285 12.22 0.68 -24.72
CA ALA A 285 13.29 0.53 -23.74
C ALA A 285 13.07 1.46 -22.54
N GLY A 286 13.55 1.03 -21.36
CA GLY A 286 13.67 1.93 -20.22
C GLY A 286 14.66 3.06 -20.50
N PHE A 287 14.57 4.15 -19.74
CA PHE A 287 15.59 5.20 -19.72
C PHE A 287 16.53 5.00 -18.53
N ARG A 288 17.72 5.63 -18.55
CA ARG A 288 18.65 5.53 -17.41
C ARG A 288 18.08 6.30 -16.20
N LEU A 289 18.05 5.63 -15.05
CA LEU A 289 17.68 6.21 -13.75
C LEU A 289 18.97 6.48 -12.95
N GLY A 290 19.01 7.52 -12.11
CA GLY A 290 20.15 7.77 -11.23
C GLY A 290 21.35 8.48 -11.87
N ARG A 291 21.16 9.30 -12.92
CA ARG A 291 22.18 10.27 -13.36
C ARG A 291 21.79 11.68 -12.91
N GLY A 292 22.15 11.99 -11.66
CA GLY A 292 22.09 13.33 -11.07
C GLY A 292 23.03 13.42 -9.86
N SER A 293 24.13 14.15 -10.01
CA SER A 293 25.25 14.38 -9.07
C SER A 293 26.12 13.15 -8.72
N GLY A 294 27.38 13.19 -9.18
CA GLY A 294 28.39 12.23 -8.80
C GLY A 294 28.73 12.37 -7.32
N VAL A 295 28.45 11.33 -6.55
CA VAL A 295 29.15 11.08 -5.29
C VAL A 295 29.74 9.69 -5.43
N SER A 296 31.06 9.67 -5.57
CA SER A 296 31.87 8.45 -5.47
C SER A 296 31.52 7.75 -4.16
N LEU A 297 31.07 6.49 -4.25
CA LEU A 297 31.15 5.58 -3.10
C LEU A 297 32.63 5.29 -2.90
N GLY A 298 33.28 6.17 -2.14
CA GLY A 298 34.64 5.95 -1.67
C GLY A 298 34.69 4.64 -0.91
N ALA A 299 35.38 3.66 -1.47
CA ALA A 299 35.95 2.56 -0.71
C ALA A 299 36.96 3.19 0.27
N GLY A 300 36.65 3.14 1.55
CA GLY A 300 37.55 3.59 2.61
C GLY A 300 37.78 2.45 3.60
N GLY A 301 39.00 1.92 3.57
CA GLY A 301 39.75 1.31 4.68
C GLY A 301 39.17 0.07 5.34
#